data_AF-A0A7W2TD54-F1
#
_entry.id   AF-A0A7W2TD54-F1
#
_cell.length_a   1.000
_cell.length_b   1.000
_cell.length_c   1.000
_cell.angle_alpha   90.00
_cell.angle_beta   90.00
_cell.angle_gamma   90.00
#
_symmetry.space_group_name_H-M   'P 1'
#
loop_
_entity.id
_entity.type
_entity.pdbx_description
1 polymer ?
#
loop_
_entity_poly.entity_id
_entity_poly.type
_entity_poly.pdbx_seq_one_letter_code
_entity_poly.pdbx_strand_id
1 'polypeptide(L)'
;MALSRQGYFRVYFKYFIIIVFIFLSLGCQSTKKGGAIPVESNKELKLDVLNIDWSDLSLAPGDRRIKGTGFVVANWSNSSDDVGQYLGVLGVLASDLLNEKNLQGNLEIELKDNFDLAKILLNSLNNNQDLKKEIKSIHLNSNLKKQVITLEPWCIIITNEKGLIFLPQLKATLKSETGKALWEGNYGPMSTNKPFKLNTSMANENIIELESRLGVVYGEITDQLVANIQGLDSYVNDEESQKFTDSLMKYMEIDFDESLLNKKINKD
;
A
#
# COMPACT_ATOMS: atom_id res chain seq x y z
N MET A 1 -57.85 -18.85 27.09
CA MET A 1 -57.03 -19.53 26.05
C MET A 1 -56.00 -18.53 25.53
N ALA A 2 -54.92 -18.35 26.29
CA ALA A 2 -53.86 -17.39 25.98
C ALA A 2 -52.78 -18.11 25.16
N LEU A 3 -52.99 -18.21 23.85
CA LEU A 3 -51.94 -18.61 22.92
C LEU A 3 -50.86 -17.52 22.91
N SER A 4 -49.63 -17.96 23.10
CA SER A 4 -48.45 -17.19 23.51
C SER A 4 -48.13 -15.97 22.63
N ARG A 5 -48.42 -14.77 23.14
CA ARG A 5 -47.84 -13.50 22.63
C ARG A 5 -46.29 -13.53 22.61
N GLN A 6 -45.67 -14.37 23.43
CA GLN A 6 -44.22 -14.60 23.44
C GLN A 6 -43.69 -15.37 22.21
N GLY A 7 -44.50 -16.24 21.59
CA GLY A 7 -44.09 -17.02 20.42
C GLY A 7 -43.99 -16.15 19.16
N TYR A 8 -45.00 -15.31 18.93
CA TYR A 8 -45.03 -14.39 17.79
C TYR A 8 -43.91 -13.35 17.85
N PHE A 9 -43.65 -12.76 19.02
CA PHE A 9 -42.58 -11.75 19.16
C PHE A 9 -41.19 -12.31 18.82
N ARG A 10 -40.87 -13.55 19.24
CA ARG A 10 -39.61 -14.22 18.89
C ARG A 10 -39.47 -14.49 17.38
N VAL A 11 -40.58 -14.80 16.71
CA VAL A 11 -40.60 -15.07 15.27
C VAL A 11 -40.42 -13.77 14.48
N TYR A 12 -41.18 -12.71 14.81
CA TYR A 12 -41.03 -11.40 14.16
C TYR A 12 -39.67 -10.74 14.42
N PHE A 13 -39.10 -10.90 15.62
CA PHE A 13 -37.78 -10.37 15.94
C PHE A 13 -36.66 -11.06 15.15
N LYS A 14 -36.76 -12.37 14.93
CA LYS A 14 -35.82 -13.11 14.05
C LYS A 14 -35.90 -12.62 12.61
N TYR A 15 -37.10 -12.42 12.07
CA TYR A 15 -37.27 -11.89 10.72
C TYR A 15 -36.81 -10.44 10.60
N PHE A 16 -37.03 -9.62 11.64
CA PHE A 16 -36.52 -8.25 11.70
C PHE A 16 -34.99 -8.20 11.65
N ILE A 17 -34.30 -9.05 12.43
CA ILE A 17 -32.84 -9.16 12.37
C ILE A 17 -32.36 -9.60 10.97
N ILE A 18 -33.00 -10.60 10.38
CA ILE A 18 -32.65 -11.09 9.03
C ILE A 18 -32.85 -9.99 7.98
N ILE A 19 -33.96 -9.26 8.04
CA ILE A 19 -34.26 -8.16 7.12
C ILE A 19 -33.23 -7.03 7.29
N VAL A 20 -32.89 -6.65 8.53
CA VAL A 20 -31.84 -5.64 8.80
C VAL A 20 -30.48 -6.10 8.28
N PHE A 21 -30.10 -7.37 8.45
CA PHE A 21 -28.86 -7.93 7.90
C PHE A 21 -28.85 -7.95 6.36
N ILE A 22 -29.97 -8.24 5.71
CA ILE A 22 -30.11 -8.20 4.25
C ILE A 22 -30.02 -6.75 3.74
N PHE A 23 -30.64 -5.79 4.42
CA PHE A 23 -30.52 -4.37 4.06
C PHE A 23 -29.11 -3.80 4.31
N LEU A 24 -28.41 -4.28 5.35
CA LEU A 24 -27.01 -3.93 5.61
C LEU A 24 -26.05 -4.56 4.59
N SER A 25 -26.33 -5.77 4.09
CA SER A 25 -25.49 -6.44 3.08
C SER A 25 -25.70 -5.89 1.67
N LEU A 26 -26.90 -5.40 1.33
CA LEU A 26 -27.19 -4.74 0.04
C LEU A 26 -26.49 -3.37 -0.12
N GLY A 27 -26.04 -2.76 0.98
CA GLY A 27 -25.27 -1.50 0.96
C GLY A 27 -23.76 -1.69 0.72
N CYS A 28 -23.25 -2.92 0.85
CA CYS A 28 -21.83 -3.21 0.69
C CYS A 28 -21.52 -3.54 -0.78
N GLN A 29 -21.47 -2.51 -1.64
CA GLN A 29 -20.88 -2.68 -2.97
C GLN A 29 -19.39 -2.97 -2.78
N SER A 30 -18.99 -4.21 -3.06
CA SER A 30 -17.58 -4.60 -3.17
C SER A 30 -16.94 -3.77 -4.29
N THR A 31 -15.90 -3.02 -3.97
CA THR A 31 -15.10 -2.27 -4.95
C THR A 31 -14.24 -3.27 -5.73
N LYS A 32 -14.23 -3.20 -7.07
CA LYS A 32 -13.37 -4.08 -7.87
C LYS A 32 -11.90 -3.75 -7.56
N LYS A 33 -11.13 -4.76 -7.14
CA LYS A 33 -9.70 -4.64 -6.85
C LYS A 33 -8.89 -5.27 -7.99
N GLY A 34 -7.92 -4.53 -8.50
CA GLY A 34 -7.01 -4.97 -9.55
C GLY A 34 -7.65 -5.09 -10.95
N GLY A 35 -6.81 -5.50 -11.90
CA GLY A 35 -7.17 -5.73 -13.29
C GLY A 35 -7.62 -4.49 -14.07
N ALA A 36 -8.28 -4.72 -15.20
CA ALA A 36 -8.72 -3.69 -16.12
C ALA A 36 -9.57 -2.62 -15.43
N ILE A 37 -9.25 -1.35 -15.68
CA ILE A 37 -10.01 -0.22 -15.15
C ILE A 37 -11.39 -0.21 -15.85
N PRO A 38 -12.51 -0.14 -15.09
CA PRO A 38 -13.85 -0.14 -15.66
C PRO A 38 -14.19 1.23 -16.26
N VAL A 39 -13.60 1.53 -17.40
CA VAL A 39 -13.79 2.79 -18.13
C VAL A 39 -14.78 2.58 -19.27
N GLU A 40 -15.75 3.49 -19.41
CA GLU A 40 -16.63 3.53 -20.58
C GLU A 40 -15.81 3.98 -21.81
N SER A 41 -16.03 3.32 -22.95
CA SER A 41 -15.24 3.50 -24.18
C SER A 41 -15.23 4.93 -24.77
N ASN A 42 -16.06 5.83 -24.28
CA ASN A 42 -16.20 7.23 -24.73
C ASN A 42 -15.70 8.27 -23.71
N LYS A 43 -15.23 7.85 -22.52
CA LYS A 43 -14.77 8.78 -21.48
C LYS A 43 -13.26 8.94 -21.52
N GLU A 44 -12.83 10.18 -21.73
CA GLU A 44 -11.40 10.53 -21.65
C GLU A 44 -10.91 10.45 -20.21
N LEU A 45 -9.84 9.68 -19.98
CA LEU A 45 -9.25 9.49 -18.67
C LEU A 45 -8.40 10.67 -18.23
N LYS A 46 -8.41 10.93 -16.93
CA LYS A 46 -7.56 11.93 -16.28
C LYS A 46 -6.93 11.31 -15.06
N LEU A 47 -5.69 11.72 -14.79
CA LEU A 47 -4.94 11.30 -13.61
C LEU A 47 -4.75 12.49 -12.68
N ASP A 48 -4.93 12.28 -11.38
CA ASP A 48 -4.60 13.25 -10.34
C ASP A 48 -3.68 12.59 -9.34
N VAL A 49 -2.41 12.99 -9.39
CA VAL A 49 -1.37 12.50 -8.49
C VAL A 49 -1.45 13.29 -7.20
N LEU A 50 -1.72 12.63 -6.10
CA LEU A 50 -1.81 13.25 -4.78
C LEU A 50 -0.66 12.77 -3.91
N ASN A 51 -0.14 13.66 -3.07
CA ASN A 51 0.61 13.19 -1.92
C ASN A 51 -0.29 12.31 -1.06
N ILE A 52 0.21 11.12 -0.70
CA ILE A 52 -0.56 10.23 0.16
C ILE A 52 -0.87 10.90 1.49
N ASP A 53 -2.16 10.99 1.81
CA ASP A 53 -2.60 11.37 3.15
C ASP A 53 -2.95 10.08 3.90
N TRP A 54 -2.12 9.79 4.87
CA TRP A 54 -2.21 8.61 5.71
C TRP A 54 -3.39 8.63 6.69
N SER A 55 -4.23 9.66 6.66
CA SER A 55 -5.43 9.82 7.48
C SER A 55 -6.41 8.64 7.39
N ASP A 56 -6.40 7.89 6.29
CA ASP A 56 -7.36 6.81 5.98
C ASP A 56 -6.82 5.37 6.06
N LEU A 57 -5.57 5.14 6.49
CA LEU A 57 -4.96 3.81 6.45
C LEU A 57 -4.64 3.27 7.86
N SER A 58 -5.02 2.04 8.14
CA SER A 58 -4.36 1.21 9.16
C SER A 58 -3.03 0.78 8.55
N LEU A 59 -1.91 1.11 9.19
CA LEU A 59 -0.64 0.46 8.86
C LEU A 59 -0.69 -0.99 9.37
N ALA A 60 0.18 -1.83 8.83
CA ALA A 60 0.46 -3.11 9.48
C ALA A 60 1.13 -2.83 10.85
N PRO A 61 0.92 -3.70 11.85
CA PRO A 61 1.57 -3.52 13.14
C PRO A 61 3.09 -3.40 13.01
N GLY A 62 3.70 -2.42 13.69
CA GLY A 62 5.13 -2.13 13.65
C GLY A 62 5.61 -1.30 12.43
N ASP A 63 4.76 -1.06 11.44
CA ASP A 63 5.07 -0.10 10.37
C ASP A 63 4.89 1.34 10.88
N ARG A 64 5.80 2.22 10.50
CA ARG A 64 5.80 3.62 10.96
C ARG A 64 5.92 4.60 9.81
N ARG A 65 5.01 5.58 9.76
CA ARG A 65 5.07 6.68 8.80
C ARG A 65 6.09 7.74 9.20
N ILE A 66 6.85 8.22 8.22
CA ILE A 66 7.58 9.48 8.36
C ILE A 66 6.60 10.61 8.09
N LYS A 67 6.24 11.36 9.14
CA LYS A 67 5.17 12.36 9.12
C LYS A 67 5.38 13.43 8.03
N GLY A 68 4.32 13.68 7.25
CA GLY A 68 4.32 14.66 6.17
C GLY A 68 5.04 14.17 4.91
N THR A 69 5.26 12.87 4.78
CA THR A 69 5.87 12.23 3.61
C THR A 69 5.08 10.97 3.22
N GLY A 70 5.39 10.41 2.06
CA GLY A 70 4.90 9.08 1.66
C GLY A 70 5.80 7.92 2.08
N PHE A 71 6.82 8.13 2.91
CA PHE A 71 7.70 7.06 3.38
C PHE A 71 7.16 6.34 4.62
N VAL A 72 7.26 5.01 4.61
CA VAL A 72 6.90 4.12 5.72
C VAL A 72 8.10 3.25 6.04
N VAL A 73 8.56 3.28 7.28
CA VAL A 73 9.59 2.34 7.78
C VAL A 73 8.87 1.09 8.24
N ALA A 74 9.14 -0.03 7.56
CA ALA A 74 8.56 -1.32 7.92
C ALA A 74 9.38 -2.05 8.96
N ASN A 75 8.71 -2.75 9.87
CA ASN A 75 9.34 -3.64 10.84
C ASN A 75 8.74 -5.06 10.83
N TRP A 76 8.79 -5.70 9.67
CA TRP A 76 8.24 -7.05 9.45
C TRP A 76 8.95 -8.17 10.22
N SER A 77 10.13 -7.91 10.80
CA SER A 77 10.86 -8.94 11.56
C SER A 77 10.32 -9.18 12.98
N ASN A 78 9.55 -8.24 13.52
CA ASN A 78 9.11 -8.27 14.92
C ASN A 78 7.58 -8.23 15.10
N SER A 79 6.82 -8.02 14.03
CA SER A 79 5.36 -8.06 14.09
C SER A 79 4.90 -9.51 14.11
N SER A 80 4.49 -10.05 15.26
CA SER A 80 3.77 -11.32 15.24
C SER A 80 2.38 -11.07 14.65
N ASP A 81 2.02 -11.85 13.62
CA ASP A 81 0.70 -11.79 12.96
C ASP A 81 -0.48 -11.97 13.94
N ASP A 82 -0.20 -12.47 15.14
CA ASP A 82 -1.16 -12.76 16.21
C ASP A 82 -1.53 -11.57 17.11
N VAL A 83 -0.77 -10.48 17.18
CA VAL A 83 -1.03 -9.44 18.21
C VAL A 83 -2.39 -8.76 18.02
N GLY A 84 -2.77 -8.48 16.77
CA GLY A 84 -4.05 -7.86 16.44
C GLY A 84 -5.25 -8.78 16.62
N GLN A 85 -5.06 -10.10 16.49
CA GLN A 85 -6.15 -11.08 16.63
C GLN A 85 -6.48 -11.40 18.08
N TYR A 86 -5.49 -11.37 19.00
CA TYR A 86 -5.68 -11.81 20.38
C TYR A 86 -5.88 -10.68 21.41
N LEU A 87 -5.35 -9.48 21.19
CA LEU A 87 -5.28 -8.43 22.22
C LEU A 87 -6.09 -7.16 21.89
N GLY A 88 -6.79 -7.14 20.75
CA GLY A 88 -7.59 -6.00 20.30
C GLY A 88 -6.77 -4.74 20.07
N VAL A 89 -7.45 -3.59 19.95
CA VAL A 89 -6.84 -2.29 19.58
C VAL A 89 -5.71 -1.88 20.53
N LEU A 90 -5.83 -2.14 21.83
CA LEU A 90 -4.79 -1.80 22.81
C LEU A 90 -3.52 -2.66 22.66
N GLY A 91 -3.68 -3.93 22.28
CA GLY A 91 -2.56 -4.81 21.99
C GLY A 91 -1.80 -4.40 20.73
N VAL A 92 -2.53 -3.99 19.68
CA VAL A 92 -1.93 -3.43 18.45
C VAL A 92 -1.11 -2.18 18.79
N LEU A 93 -1.68 -1.23 19.55
CA LEU A 93 -0.97 -0.01 19.94
C LEU A 93 0.28 -0.28 20.79
N ALA A 94 0.21 -1.21 21.73
CA ALA A 94 1.37 -1.59 22.55
C ALA A 94 2.46 -2.29 21.71
N SER A 95 2.06 -3.16 20.77
CA SER A 95 2.97 -3.80 19.82
C SER A 95 3.63 -2.79 18.90
N ASP A 96 2.85 -1.83 18.40
CA ASP A 96 3.36 -0.76 17.54
C ASP A 96 4.42 0.05 18.28
N LEU A 97 4.13 0.54 19.49
CA LEU A 97 5.09 1.32 20.28
C LEU A 97 6.37 0.54 20.62
N LEU A 98 6.25 -0.76 20.88
CA LEU A 98 7.40 -1.61 21.24
C LEU A 98 8.26 -1.99 20.03
N ASN A 99 7.64 -2.07 18.85
CA ASN A 99 8.28 -2.51 17.62
C ASN A 99 8.50 -1.36 16.61
N GLU A 100 8.25 -0.12 17.00
CA GLU A 100 8.43 1.04 16.13
C GLU A 100 9.92 1.23 15.79
N LYS A 101 10.26 1.17 14.51
CA LYS A 101 11.64 1.37 14.03
C LYS A 101 11.83 2.77 13.46
N ASN A 102 12.83 3.47 13.98
CA ASN A 102 13.31 4.74 13.45
C ASN A 102 14.55 4.52 12.59
N LEU A 103 14.73 5.37 11.57
CA LEU A 103 15.99 5.39 10.83
C LEU A 103 17.07 6.06 11.69
N GLN A 104 18.33 5.70 11.42
CA GLN A 104 19.45 6.23 12.17
C GLN A 104 19.75 7.68 11.81
N GLY A 105 20.18 8.47 12.81
CA GLY A 105 20.62 9.85 12.60
C GLY A 105 19.51 10.78 12.10
N ASN A 106 19.83 11.57 11.07
CA ASN A 106 18.92 12.59 10.52
C ASN A 106 18.19 12.11 9.25
N LEU A 107 18.32 10.83 8.89
CA LEU A 107 17.85 10.31 7.60
C LEU A 107 16.35 10.58 7.34
N GLU A 108 15.50 10.56 8.35
CA GLU A 108 14.07 10.84 8.17
C GLU A 108 13.79 12.29 7.79
N ILE A 109 14.53 13.21 8.40
CA ILE A 109 14.45 14.65 8.09
C ILE A 109 14.98 14.86 6.68
N GLU A 110 16.12 14.27 6.35
CA GLU A 110 16.70 14.37 5.01
C GLU A 110 15.82 13.73 3.93
N LEU A 111 15.12 12.62 4.21
CA LEU A 111 14.15 12.04 3.28
C LEU A 111 12.99 12.99 3.02
N LYS A 112 12.49 13.64 4.08
CA LYS A 112 11.41 14.62 3.98
C LYS A 112 11.83 15.87 3.21
N ASP A 113 13.04 16.37 3.46
CA ASP A 113 13.49 17.63 2.90
C ASP A 113 13.93 17.51 1.43
N ASN A 114 14.34 16.31 1.00
CA ASN A 114 14.90 16.10 -0.35
C ASN A 114 13.99 15.36 -1.33
N PHE A 115 12.93 14.67 -0.87
CA PHE A 115 12.12 13.83 -1.76
C PHE A 115 10.63 14.14 -1.72
N ASP A 116 10.04 14.23 -2.92
CA ASP A 116 8.61 14.39 -3.15
C ASP A 116 8.14 13.25 -4.06
N LEU A 117 7.61 12.18 -3.45
CA LEU A 117 7.24 10.96 -4.18
C LEU A 117 6.17 11.22 -5.26
N ALA A 118 5.25 12.18 -5.03
CA ALA A 118 4.26 12.57 -6.01
C ALA A 118 4.89 13.24 -7.23
N LYS A 119 5.90 14.10 -7.03
CA LYS A 119 6.67 14.66 -8.15
C LYS A 119 7.51 13.62 -8.89
N ILE A 120 8.13 12.69 -8.17
CA ILE A 120 8.93 11.62 -8.81
C ILE A 120 8.02 10.75 -9.67
N LEU A 121 6.85 10.32 -9.16
CA LEU A 121 5.86 9.59 -9.95
C LEU A 121 5.37 10.42 -11.13
N LEU A 122 5.05 11.70 -10.93
CA LEU A 122 4.59 12.59 -12.00
C LEU A 122 5.61 12.66 -13.15
N ASN A 123 6.90 12.70 -12.84
CA ASN A 123 7.96 12.67 -13.85
C ASN A 123 7.93 11.35 -14.63
N SER A 124 7.80 10.21 -13.96
CA SER A 124 7.66 8.90 -14.63
C SER A 124 6.44 8.84 -15.55
N LEU A 125 5.27 9.30 -15.07
CA LEU A 125 4.04 9.37 -15.88
C LEU A 125 4.21 10.28 -17.10
N ASN A 126 4.82 11.46 -16.93
CA ASN A 126 5.05 12.42 -18.02
C ASN A 126 6.08 11.94 -19.04
N ASN A 127 6.95 11.00 -18.69
CA ASN A 127 7.95 10.44 -19.61
C ASN A 127 7.41 9.23 -20.40
N ASN A 128 6.32 8.60 -19.94
CA ASN A 128 5.70 7.47 -20.64
C ASN A 128 4.84 7.93 -21.84
N GLN A 129 5.22 7.50 -23.04
CA GLN A 129 4.54 7.91 -24.29
C GLN A 129 3.23 7.17 -24.54
N ASP A 130 3.12 5.92 -24.09
CA ASP A 130 1.90 5.13 -24.28
C ASP A 130 0.79 5.65 -23.38
N LEU A 131 1.12 6.02 -22.15
CA LEU A 131 0.19 6.67 -21.24
C LEU A 131 -0.42 7.94 -21.86
N LYS A 132 0.40 8.79 -22.48
CA LYS A 132 -0.05 10.03 -23.13
C LYS A 132 -1.06 9.83 -24.26
N LYS A 133 -1.12 8.64 -24.86
CA LYS A 133 -2.12 8.30 -25.88
C LYS A 133 -3.48 7.98 -25.25
N GLU A 134 -3.47 7.43 -24.03
CA GLU A 134 -4.66 6.94 -23.34
C GLU A 134 -5.34 8.00 -22.44
N ILE A 135 -4.58 9.00 -21.97
CA ILE A 135 -5.08 9.99 -21.01
C ILE A 135 -5.12 11.41 -21.58
N LYS A 136 -6.10 12.19 -21.14
CA LYS A 136 -6.25 13.60 -21.51
C LYS A 136 -5.26 14.50 -20.80
N SER A 137 -5.09 14.30 -19.50
CA SER A 137 -4.27 15.16 -18.65
C SER A 137 -3.85 14.48 -17.35
N ILE A 138 -2.68 14.90 -16.85
CA ILE A 138 -2.16 14.55 -15.53
C ILE A 138 -2.11 15.82 -14.70
N HIS A 139 -2.62 15.75 -13.48
CA HIS A 139 -2.60 16.84 -12.52
C HIS A 139 -1.85 16.41 -11.26
N LEU A 140 -1.30 17.38 -10.54
CA LEU A 140 -0.63 17.18 -9.26
C LEU A 140 -1.40 17.94 -8.19
N ASN A 141 -1.77 17.25 -7.11
CA ASN A 141 -2.43 17.79 -5.93
C ASN A 141 -3.66 18.67 -6.25
N SER A 142 -4.41 18.32 -7.29
CA SER A 142 -5.54 19.14 -7.77
C SER A 142 -6.88 18.76 -7.13
N ASN A 143 -6.96 17.59 -6.50
CA ASN A 143 -8.14 17.04 -5.83
C ASN A 143 -9.41 17.17 -6.71
N LEU A 144 -9.32 16.70 -7.95
CA LEU A 144 -10.38 16.88 -8.94
C LEU A 144 -11.63 16.06 -8.57
N LYS A 145 -12.81 16.70 -8.56
CA LYS A 145 -14.09 16.08 -8.19
C LYS A 145 -14.77 15.25 -9.31
N LYS A 146 -14.16 15.16 -10.49
CA LYS A 146 -14.71 14.41 -11.63
C LYS A 146 -14.27 12.95 -11.56
N GLN A 147 -14.85 12.08 -12.39
CA GLN A 147 -14.38 10.70 -12.58
C GLN A 147 -12.91 10.73 -13.07
N VAL A 148 -11.99 10.62 -12.12
CA VAL A 148 -10.54 10.80 -12.25
C VAL A 148 -9.89 9.66 -11.50
N ILE A 149 -8.79 9.13 -12.03
CA ILE A 149 -7.99 8.16 -11.29
C ILE A 149 -7.07 8.94 -10.37
N THR A 150 -7.30 8.80 -9.08
CA THR A 150 -6.42 9.35 -8.04
C THR A 150 -5.23 8.40 -7.86
N LEU A 151 -4.02 8.94 -7.88
CA LEU A 151 -2.77 8.20 -7.74
C LEU A 151 -2.05 8.65 -6.47
N GLU A 152 -1.88 7.75 -5.50
CA GLU A 152 -1.28 8.01 -4.19
C GLU A 152 0.01 7.19 -4.05
N PRO A 153 1.18 7.75 -4.41
CA PRO A 153 2.45 7.06 -4.27
C PRO A 153 2.93 7.08 -2.82
N TRP A 154 3.56 5.97 -2.43
CA TRP A 154 4.26 5.83 -1.16
C TRP A 154 5.47 4.92 -1.32
N CYS A 155 6.30 4.78 -0.29
CA CYS A 155 7.50 3.94 -0.35
C CYS A 155 7.76 3.28 0.99
N ILE A 156 7.88 1.94 0.98
CA ILE A 156 8.31 1.17 2.14
C ILE A 156 9.84 1.25 2.24
N ILE A 157 10.35 1.40 3.45
CA ILE A 157 11.77 1.35 3.77
C ILE A 157 12.00 0.16 4.68
N ILE A 158 12.79 -0.80 4.20
CA ILE A 158 13.23 -1.96 4.97
C ILE A 158 14.70 -1.75 5.30
N THR A 159 15.10 -2.03 6.54
CA THR A 159 16.51 -2.00 6.94
C THR A 159 17.04 -3.42 7.11
N ASN A 160 18.13 -3.76 6.43
CA ASN A 160 18.87 -5.01 6.64
C ASN A 160 20.36 -4.74 6.84
N GLU A 161 21.15 -5.80 7.04
CA GLU A 161 22.60 -5.70 7.25
C GLU A 161 23.36 -5.06 6.07
N LYS A 162 22.77 -5.09 4.88
CA LYS A 162 23.36 -4.56 3.64
C LYS A 162 22.99 -3.09 3.39
N GLY A 163 22.02 -2.53 4.11
CA GLY A 163 21.58 -1.15 4.01
C GLY A 163 20.06 -0.99 4.05
N LEU A 164 19.57 0.09 3.45
CA LEU A 164 18.15 0.41 3.32
C LEU A 164 17.61 -0.07 1.97
N ILE A 165 16.50 -0.78 1.94
CA ILE A 165 15.79 -1.14 0.72
C ILE A 165 14.56 -0.23 0.64
N PHE A 166 14.46 0.51 -0.46
CA PHE A 166 13.32 1.34 -0.79
C PHE A 166 12.42 0.56 -1.73
N LEU A 167 11.14 0.38 -1.38
CA LEU A 167 10.13 -0.29 -2.19
C LEU A 167 9.01 0.70 -2.49
N PRO A 168 9.11 1.45 -3.60
CA PRO A 168 8.02 2.28 -4.10
C PRO A 168 6.74 1.48 -4.31
N GLN A 169 5.62 2.10 -3.95
CA GLN A 169 4.28 1.55 -4.06
C GLN A 169 3.36 2.64 -4.62
N LEU A 170 2.27 2.23 -5.23
CA LEU A 170 1.22 3.14 -5.72
C LEU A 170 -0.15 2.55 -5.46
N LYS A 171 -1.02 3.33 -4.82
CA LYS A 171 -2.45 3.09 -4.82
C LYS A 171 -3.10 3.94 -5.90
N ALA A 172 -3.85 3.32 -6.81
CA ALA A 172 -4.70 3.99 -7.78
C ALA A 172 -6.17 3.78 -7.40
N THR A 173 -6.98 4.83 -7.41
CA THR A 173 -8.41 4.73 -7.12
C THR A 173 -9.21 5.50 -8.14
N LEU A 174 -10.14 4.83 -8.80
CA LEU A 174 -11.16 5.47 -9.62
C LEU A 174 -12.37 5.77 -8.74
N LYS A 175 -12.67 7.06 -8.52
CA LYS A 175 -13.87 7.47 -7.77
C LYS A 175 -14.98 7.89 -8.73
N SER A 176 -16.22 7.62 -8.35
CA SER A 176 -17.41 8.20 -8.99
C SER A 176 -17.47 9.71 -8.72
N GLU A 177 -18.34 10.42 -9.43
CA GLU A 177 -18.63 11.84 -9.16
C GLU A 177 -19.17 12.08 -7.74
N THR A 178 -19.75 11.04 -7.12
CA THR A 178 -20.23 11.07 -5.73
C THR A 178 -19.14 10.74 -4.70
N GLY A 179 -17.89 10.52 -5.13
CA GLY A 179 -16.75 10.22 -4.29
C GLY A 179 -16.61 8.75 -3.88
N LYS A 180 -17.49 7.87 -4.38
CA LYS A 180 -17.44 6.43 -4.09
C LYS A 180 -16.35 5.75 -4.92
N ALA A 181 -15.52 4.91 -4.30
CA ALA A 181 -14.56 4.09 -5.04
C ALA A 181 -15.30 3.10 -5.96
N LEU A 182 -14.99 3.15 -7.26
CA LEU A 182 -15.50 2.24 -8.30
C LEU A 182 -14.49 1.13 -8.60
N TRP A 183 -13.21 1.46 -8.50
CA TRP A 183 -12.10 0.55 -8.74
C TRP A 183 -10.87 0.99 -7.96
N GLU A 184 -10.09 0.02 -7.49
CA GLU A 184 -8.82 0.23 -6.81
C GLU A 184 -7.74 -0.67 -7.42
N GLY A 185 -6.57 -0.11 -7.71
CA GLY A 185 -5.35 -0.83 -8.09
C GLY A 185 -4.25 -0.57 -7.08
N ASN A 186 -3.51 -1.60 -6.70
CA ASN A 186 -2.29 -1.46 -5.91
C ASN A 186 -1.12 -1.99 -6.74
N TYR A 187 -0.06 -1.21 -6.82
CA TYR A 187 1.11 -1.50 -7.65
C TYR A 187 2.37 -1.41 -6.80
N GLY A 188 3.33 -2.28 -7.13
CA GLY A 188 4.63 -2.35 -6.48
C GLY A 188 5.76 -2.58 -7.49
N PRO A 189 7.01 -2.64 -7.01
CA PRO A 189 8.17 -2.92 -7.84
C PRO A 189 8.06 -4.32 -8.44
N MET A 190 8.59 -4.52 -9.65
CA MET A 190 8.74 -5.85 -10.23
C MET A 190 10.22 -6.26 -10.31
N SER A 191 11.14 -5.30 -10.20
CA SER A 191 12.58 -5.55 -10.08
C SER A 191 13.03 -5.61 -8.62
N THR A 192 14.00 -6.48 -8.36
CA THR A 192 14.61 -6.59 -7.02
C THR A 192 15.39 -5.32 -6.71
N ASN A 193 14.91 -4.55 -5.72
CA ASN A 193 15.60 -3.35 -5.27
C ASN A 193 16.87 -3.71 -4.50
N LYS A 194 18.02 -3.25 -5.02
CA LYS A 194 19.31 -3.43 -4.35
C LYS A 194 19.37 -2.57 -3.09
N PRO A 195 19.96 -3.09 -1.99
CA PRO A 195 20.21 -2.29 -0.79
C PRO A 195 20.95 -1.00 -1.14
N PHE A 196 20.48 0.09 -0.54
CA PHE A 196 21.05 1.43 -0.62
C PHE A 196 21.81 1.69 0.68
N LYS A 197 23.13 1.82 0.58
CA LYS A 197 24.00 1.98 1.76
C LYS A 197 23.94 3.41 2.26
N LEU A 198 23.26 3.60 3.38
CA LEU A 198 23.23 4.85 4.14
C LEU A 198 23.58 4.56 5.59
N ASN A 199 24.47 5.38 6.16
CA ASN A 199 24.85 5.27 7.56
C ASN A 199 23.96 6.19 8.40
N THR A 200 24.23 7.50 8.40
CA THR A 200 23.55 8.46 9.29
C THR A 200 23.10 9.75 8.61
N SER A 201 23.55 9.99 7.37
CA SER A 201 23.22 11.18 6.57
C SER A 201 23.35 10.87 5.07
N MET A 202 22.68 11.68 4.24
CA MET A 202 22.70 11.66 2.79
C MET A 202 23.60 12.75 2.23
N ALA A 203 24.63 12.38 1.46
CA ALA A 203 25.33 13.33 0.61
C ALA A 203 24.50 13.63 -0.66
N ASN A 204 24.79 14.74 -1.36
CA ASN A 204 24.11 15.10 -2.60
C ASN A 204 24.15 13.99 -3.66
N GLU A 205 25.26 13.26 -3.74
CA GLU A 205 25.39 12.10 -4.63
C GLU A 205 24.40 10.99 -4.29
N ASN A 206 24.16 10.75 -3.00
CA ASN A 206 23.16 9.79 -2.54
C ASN A 206 21.74 10.26 -2.85
N ILE A 207 21.47 11.57 -2.75
CA ILE A 207 20.16 12.14 -3.09
C ILE A 207 19.85 11.89 -4.57
N ILE A 208 20.77 12.25 -5.46
CA ILE A 208 20.66 12.06 -6.91
C ILE A 208 20.50 10.57 -7.24
N GLU A 209 21.31 9.71 -6.63
CA GLU A 209 21.24 8.27 -6.88
C GLU A 209 19.89 7.67 -6.44
N LEU A 210 19.42 8.03 -5.24
CA LEU A 210 18.16 7.53 -4.72
C LEU A 210 16.97 8.04 -5.55
N GLU A 211 16.96 9.32 -5.93
CA GLU A 211 15.92 9.90 -6.80
C GLU A 211 15.87 9.17 -8.15
N SER A 212 17.03 8.91 -8.74
CA SER A 212 17.12 8.14 -9.99
C SER A 212 16.58 6.71 -9.83
N ARG A 213 16.89 6.02 -8.73
CA ARG A 213 16.37 4.66 -8.47
C ARG A 213 14.86 4.66 -8.26
N LEU A 214 14.33 5.60 -7.47
CA LEU A 214 12.89 5.75 -7.28
C LEU A 214 12.18 6.02 -8.61
N GLY A 215 12.75 6.87 -9.47
CA GLY A 215 12.21 7.17 -10.80
C GLY A 215 12.13 5.94 -11.71
N VAL A 216 13.16 5.08 -11.70
CA VAL A 216 13.16 3.82 -12.46
C VAL A 216 12.01 2.91 -12.00
N VAL A 217 11.87 2.68 -10.70
CA VAL A 217 10.83 1.78 -10.17
C VAL A 217 9.43 2.37 -10.37
N TYR A 218 9.24 3.69 -10.20
CA TYR A 218 7.97 4.32 -10.56
C TYR A 218 7.69 4.28 -12.07
N GLY A 219 8.72 4.14 -12.92
CA GLY A 219 8.58 3.80 -14.33
C GLY A 219 7.94 2.41 -14.51
N GLU A 220 8.45 1.38 -13.83
CA GLU A 220 7.86 0.03 -13.88
C GLU A 220 6.40 0.02 -13.41
N ILE A 221 6.10 0.76 -12.33
CA ILE A 221 4.74 0.93 -11.82
C ILE A 221 3.85 1.67 -12.83
N THR A 222 4.41 2.65 -13.55
CA THR A 222 3.69 3.36 -14.61
C THR A 222 3.30 2.43 -15.74
N ASP A 223 4.20 1.53 -16.15
CA ASP A 223 3.92 0.56 -17.21
C ASP A 223 2.80 -0.42 -16.80
N GLN A 224 2.80 -0.87 -15.54
CA GLN A 224 1.69 -1.66 -14.98
C GLN A 224 0.37 -0.90 -15.03
N LEU A 225 0.37 0.39 -14.65
CA LEU A 225 -0.84 1.22 -14.70
C LEU A 225 -1.36 1.38 -16.14
N VAL A 226 -0.46 1.61 -17.11
CA VAL A 226 -0.82 1.72 -18.54
C VAL A 226 -1.51 0.44 -19.02
N ALA A 227 -1.00 -0.74 -18.66
CA ALA A 227 -1.60 -2.00 -19.03
C ALA A 227 -3.05 -2.14 -18.52
N ASN A 228 -3.30 -1.76 -17.26
CA ASN A 228 -4.64 -1.79 -16.69
C ASN A 228 -5.57 -0.75 -17.34
N ILE A 229 -5.05 0.42 -17.73
CA ILE A 229 -5.79 1.44 -18.50
C ILE A 229 -6.18 0.89 -19.88
N GLN A 230 -5.30 0.12 -20.51
CA GLN A 230 -5.52 -0.55 -21.80
C GLN A 230 -6.41 -1.79 -21.72
N GLY A 231 -6.92 -2.12 -20.52
CA GLY A 231 -7.86 -3.20 -20.32
C GLY A 231 -7.24 -4.57 -20.06
N LEU A 232 -5.94 -4.64 -19.73
CA LEU A 232 -5.29 -5.87 -19.34
C LEU A 232 -5.55 -6.17 -17.86
N ASP A 233 -5.92 -7.42 -17.55
CA ASP A 233 -6.18 -7.85 -16.17
C ASP A 233 -4.90 -8.13 -15.37
N SER A 234 -3.79 -8.39 -16.07
CA SER A 234 -2.45 -8.43 -15.48
C SER A 234 -1.42 -7.95 -16.49
N TYR A 235 -0.39 -7.27 -15.99
CA TYR A 235 0.80 -6.89 -16.75
C TYR A 235 1.88 -7.99 -16.73
N VAL A 236 1.85 -8.88 -15.73
CA VAL A 236 2.90 -9.87 -15.45
C VAL A 236 2.28 -11.26 -15.31
N ASN A 237 2.93 -12.29 -15.82
CA ASN A 237 2.46 -13.67 -15.63
C ASN A 237 2.70 -14.14 -14.18
N ASP A 238 1.91 -15.10 -13.70
CA ASP A 238 1.98 -15.57 -12.31
C ASP A 238 3.38 -16.06 -11.89
N GLU A 239 4.16 -16.58 -12.85
CA GLU A 239 5.48 -17.15 -12.63
C GLU A 239 6.54 -16.08 -12.30
N GLU A 240 6.48 -14.92 -12.94
CA GLU A 240 7.36 -13.78 -12.65
C GLU A 240 7.03 -13.10 -11.31
N SER A 241 5.73 -13.00 -10.99
CA SER A 241 5.28 -12.49 -9.67
C SER A 241 5.77 -13.37 -8.51
N GLN A 242 5.77 -14.69 -8.69
CA GLN A 242 6.27 -15.62 -7.67
C GLN A 242 7.79 -15.48 -7.50
N LYS A 243 8.56 -15.39 -8.59
CA LYS A 243 10.02 -15.20 -8.54
C LYS A 243 10.42 -13.92 -7.79
N PHE A 244 9.67 -12.83 -7.98
CA PHE A 244 9.89 -11.58 -7.26
C PHE A 244 9.64 -11.75 -5.76
N THR A 245 8.52 -12.37 -5.38
CA THR A 245 8.17 -12.65 -3.98
C THR A 245 9.23 -13.52 -3.30
N ASP A 246 9.63 -14.61 -3.93
CA ASP A 246 10.65 -15.52 -3.40
C ASP A 246 12.00 -14.81 -3.22
N SER A 247 12.37 -13.94 -4.17
CA SER A 247 13.59 -13.15 -4.09
C SER A 247 13.55 -12.14 -2.95
N LEU A 248 12.44 -11.43 -2.77
CA LEU A 248 12.21 -10.52 -1.63
C LEU A 248 12.34 -11.25 -0.30
N MET A 249 11.68 -12.41 -0.15
CA MET A 249 11.74 -13.21 1.06
C MET A 249 13.17 -13.64 1.38
N LYS A 250 13.96 -14.02 0.37
CA LYS A 250 15.38 -14.35 0.55
C LYS A 250 16.23 -13.16 1.02
N TYR A 251 15.89 -11.92 0.65
CA TYR A 251 16.57 -10.72 1.16
C TYR A 251 16.12 -10.33 2.57
N MET A 252 14.98 -10.88 3.02
CA MET A 252 14.40 -10.71 4.34
C MET A 252 14.74 -11.86 5.30
N GLU A 253 15.31 -12.98 4.82
CA GLU A 253 15.81 -14.05 5.67
C GLU A 253 16.87 -13.49 6.62
N ILE A 254 16.43 -13.31 7.87
CA ILE A 254 17.28 -13.15 9.04
C ILE A 254 17.90 -14.52 9.28
N ASP A 255 19.22 -14.60 9.40
CA ASP A 255 19.90 -15.79 9.90
C ASP A 255 19.28 -16.14 11.26
N PHE A 256 18.41 -17.14 11.26
CA PHE A 256 17.75 -17.59 12.47
C PHE A 256 18.76 -18.46 13.20
N ASP A 257 19.39 -17.90 14.25
CA ASP A 257 20.31 -18.64 15.10
C ASP A 257 19.54 -19.74 15.86
N GLU A 258 19.50 -20.95 15.29
CA GLU A 258 18.90 -22.14 15.90
C GLU A 258 19.44 -22.44 17.32
N SER A 259 20.61 -21.89 17.69
CA SER A 259 21.16 -22.03 19.05
C SER A 259 20.30 -21.32 20.12
N LEU A 260 19.47 -20.35 19.72
CA LEU A 260 18.52 -19.66 20.62
C LEU A 260 17.28 -20.51 20.94
N LEU A 261 16.86 -21.43 20.06
CA LEU A 261 15.81 -22.42 20.39
C LEU A 261 16.32 -23.45 21.40
N ASN A 262 17.54 -23.96 21.20
CA ASN A 262 18.10 -25.02 22.03
C ASN A 262 18.41 -24.59 23.47
N LYS A 263 18.52 -23.28 23.75
CA LYS A 263 18.65 -22.73 25.11
C LYS A 263 17.34 -22.69 25.91
N LYS A 264 16.17 -22.68 25.23
CA LYS A 264 14.86 -22.71 25.89
C LYS A 264 14.34 -24.12 26.13
N ILE A 265 14.77 -25.10 25.33
CA ILE A 265 14.31 -26.50 25.46
C ILE A 265 15.11 -27.27 26.53
N ASN A 266 16.32 -26.85 26.87
CA ASN A 266 17.17 -27.49 27.90
C ASN A 266 17.17 -26.78 29.26
N LYS A 267 16.15 -25.96 29.53
CA LYS A 267 15.85 -25.44 30.87
C LYS A 267 14.46 -25.88 31.28
N ASP A 268 14.30 -27.19 31.44
CA ASP A 268 13.42 -27.85 32.40
C ASP A 268 14.01 -29.23 32.72
#